data_AF-A0A1A0PIA5-F1
#
_entry.id   AF-A0A1A0PIA5-F1
#
_cell.length_a   1.000
_cell.length_b   1.000
_cell.length_c   1.000
_cell.angle_alpha   90.00
_cell.angle_beta   90.00
_cell.angle_gamma   90.00
#
_symmetry.space_group_name_H-M   'P 1'
#
loop_
_entity.id
_entity.type
_entity.pdbx_description
1 polymer ?
#
loop_
_entity_poly.entity_id
_entity_poly.type
_entity_poly.pdbx_seq_one_letter_code
_entity_poly.pdbx_strand_id
1 'polypeptide(L)'
;MTVRIDVFRSVVGAALAAGALLPTSVVVAGNSAAVPCYSADCVPNVARNVVAGGPCVPQPRRAFAYGLEPDGGTVICNAAGVWEATGPLVGVYNVAMPCPALNLSAQGSDGIALQCLETGVTRLRWAHRPDM
;
A
#
# COMPACT_ATOMS: atom_id res chain seq x y z
N MET A 1 52.79 44.31 2.67
CA MET A 1 53.11 45.32 1.64
C MET A 1 51.84 46.11 1.39
N THR A 2 51.83 47.37 1.80
CA THR A 2 50.66 48.25 1.87
C THR A 2 50.66 49.14 0.64
N VAL A 3 49.55 49.23 -0.10
CA VAL A 3 49.32 50.30 -1.08
C VAL A 3 47.91 50.83 -0.90
N ARG A 4 47.81 52.15 -0.78
CA ARG A 4 46.60 52.95 -0.64
C ARG A 4 46.57 53.92 -1.84
N ILE A 5 45.36 54.19 -2.38
CA ILE A 5 44.91 55.47 -2.97
C ILE A 5 45.46 55.74 -4.41
N ASP A 6 44.75 56.15 -5.47
CA ASP A 6 43.48 56.88 -5.62
C ASP A 6 42.82 56.72 -7.02
N VAL A 7 41.51 56.94 -7.05
CA VAL A 7 40.65 57.50 -8.13
C VAL A 7 40.67 56.88 -9.53
N PHE A 8 39.55 56.23 -9.90
CA PHE A 8 38.85 56.57 -11.15
C PHE A 8 37.32 56.47 -10.99
N ARG A 9 36.74 57.67 -10.98
CA ARG A 9 35.37 58.12 -11.32
C ARG A 9 34.38 57.08 -11.87
N SER A 10 33.18 57.08 -11.29
CA SER A 10 31.95 56.45 -11.79
C SER A 10 31.71 56.67 -13.29
N VAL A 11 31.38 55.59 -13.99
CA VAL A 11 30.51 55.63 -15.18
C VAL A 11 29.35 54.67 -14.94
N VAL A 12 28.16 55.24 -14.99
CA VAL A 12 26.87 54.57 -14.98
C VAL A 12 26.81 53.54 -16.10
N GLY A 13 26.50 52.30 -15.75
CA GLY A 13 26.14 51.26 -16.70
C GLY A 13 25.07 50.39 -16.06
N ALA A 14 23.82 50.81 -16.16
CA ALA A 14 22.67 50.02 -15.73
C ALA A 14 22.59 48.77 -16.62
N ALA A 15 23.16 47.66 -16.16
CA ALA A 15 22.84 46.35 -16.71
C ALA A 15 21.47 45.95 -16.16
N LEU A 16 20.41 46.34 -16.87
CA LEU A 16 19.11 45.68 -16.76
C LEU A 16 19.31 44.22 -17.19
N ALA A 17 19.70 43.37 -16.26
CA ALA A 17 19.62 41.93 -16.44
C ALA A 17 18.12 41.59 -16.48
N ALA A 18 17.54 41.61 -17.67
CA ALA A 18 16.24 41.03 -17.93
C ALA A 18 16.37 39.52 -17.70
N GLY A 19 16.14 39.09 -16.46
CA GLY A 19 15.98 37.69 -16.12
C GLY A 19 14.77 37.17 -16.88
N ALA A 20 15.03 36.44 -17.97
CA ALA A 20 13.98 35.74 -18.70
C ALA A 20 13.39 34.68 -17.76
N LEU A 21 12.22 34.98 -17.17
CA LEU A 21 11.38 33.97 -16.54
C LEU A 21 10.89 33.04 -17.65
N LEU A 22 11.59 31.93 -17.86
CA LEU A 22 11.08 30.85 -18.70
C LEU A 22 9.75 30.40 -18.09
N PRO A 23 8.63 30.43 -18.83
CA PRO A 23 7.38 29.89 -18.33
C PRO A 23 7.54 28.38 -18.19
N THR A 24 7.78 27.91 -16.97
CA THR A 24 7.73 26.49 -16.66
C THR A 24 6.26 26.07 -16.69
N SER A 25 5.86 25.37 -17.73
CA SER A 25 4.55 24.74 -17.80
C SER A 25 4.49 23.64 -16.73
N VAL A 26 3.68 23.86 -15.69
CA VAL A 26 3.32 22.79 -14.75
C VAL A 26 2.40 21.85 -15.50
N VAL A 27 2.93 20.70 -15.93
CA VAL A 27 2.10 19.64 -16.48
C VAL A 27 1.21 19.16 -15.34
N VAL A 28 -0.10 19.42 -15.45
CA VAL A 28 -1.09 18.86 -14.54
C VAL A 28 -1.12 17.36 -14.79
N ALA A 29 -0.57 16.59 -13.86
CA ALA A 29 -0.69 15.14 -13.88
C ALA A 29 -2.19 14.76 -13.84
N GLY A 30 -2.59 13.81 -14.67
CA GLY A 30 -3.98 13.33 -14.68
C GLY A 30 -4.39 12.78 -13.30
N ASN A 31 -5.69 12.87 -12.98
CA ASN A 31 -6.24 12.29 -11.77
C ASN A 31 -5.98 10.77 -11.76
N SER A 32 -5.24 10.27 -10.77
CA SER A 32 -5.15 8.83 -10.54
C SER A 32 -6.43 8.34 -9.86
N ALA A 33 -7.18 7.47 -10.52
CA ALA A 33 -8.30 6.78 -9.90
C ALA A 33 -7.80 5.49 -9.25
N ALA A 34 -8.20 5.22 -8.01
CA ALA A 34 -7.96 3.92 -7.39
C ALA A 34 -8.85 2.88 -8.08
N VAL A 35 -8.23 1.94 -8.78
CA VAL A 35 -8.94 0.77 -9.32
C VAL A 35 -9.26 -0.15 -8.14
N PRO A 36 -10.54 -0.48 -7.88
CA PRO A 36 -10.89 -1.43 -6.84
C PRO A 36 -10.21 -2.78 -7.07
N CYS A 37 -9.75 -3.41 -5.99
CA CYS A 37 -9.06 -4.69 -6.08
C CYS A 37 -10.00 -5.86 -5.75
N TYR A 38 -10.33 -6.66 -6.78
CA TYR A 38 -11.22 -7.83 -6.69
C TYR A 38 -10.50 -9.13 -7.09
N SER A 39 -9.20 -9.21 -6.88
CA SER A 39 -8.41 -10.44 -7.07
C SER A 39 -7.23 -10.47 -6.10
N ALA A 40 -6.63 -11.64 -5.87
CA ALA A 40 -5.43 -11.76 -5.03
C ALA A 40 -4.25 -10.92 -5.57
N ASP A 41 -4.13 -10.80 -6.89
CA ASP A 41 -2.96 -10.22 -7.55
C ASP A 41 -2.76 -8.74 -7.26
N CYS A 42 -3.84 -8.00 -7.04
CA CYS A 42 -3.82 -6.58 -6.74
C CYS A 42 -3.83 -6.26 -5.24
N VAL A 43 -3.94 -7.26 -4.35
CA VAL A 43 -3.97 -7.00 -2.91
C VAL A 43 -2.58 -6.51 -2.48
N PRO A 44 -2.47 -5.31 -1.89
CA PRO A 44 -1.19 -4.82 -1.42
C PRO A 44 -0.72 -5.63 -0.21
N ASN A 45 0.59 -5.65 0.02
CA ASN A 45 1.16 -6.29 1.21
C ASN A 45 0.80 -7.78 1.37
N VAL A 46 0.92 -8.53 0.27
CA VAL A 46 0.82 -10.00 0.27
C VAL A 46 2.20 -10.60 0.05
N ALA A 47 2.61 -11.51 0.93
CA ALA A 47 3.84 -12.27 0.73
C ALA A 47 3.69 -13.23 -0.47
N ARG A 48 4.73 -13.43 -1.27
CA ARG A 48 4.69 -14.32 -2.44
C ARG A 48 5.73 -15.41 -2.31
N ASN A 49 5.45 -16.57 -2.92
CA ASN A 49 6.31 -17.74 -2.88
C ASN A 49 6.59 -18.23 -1.45
N VAL A 50 5.60 -18.11 -0.57
CA VAL A 50 5.63 -18.71 0.76
C VAL A 50 5.06 -20.13 0.70
N VAL A 51 5.18 -20.88 1.78
CA VAL A 51 4.67 -22.26 1.86
C VAL A 51 3.99 -22.47 3.20
N ALA A 52 2.88 -23.21 3.20
CA ALA A 52 2.22 -23.63 4.44
C ALA A 52 3.21 -24.39 5.36
N GLY A 53 3.11 -24.16 6.66
CA GLY A 53 4.04 -24.66 7.67
C GLY A 53 5.38 -23.89 7.75
N GLY A 54 5.67 -23.02 6.78
CA GLY A 54 6.87 -22.18 6.80
C GLY A 54 6.79 -21.05 7.82
N PRO A 55 7.94 -20.46 8.22
CA PRO A 55 7.97 -19.37 9.19
C PRO A 55 7.44 -18.07 8.58
N CYS A 56 6.77 -17.29 9.43
CA CYS A 56 6.33 -15.94 9.15
C CYS A 56 6.49 -15.08 10.42
N VAL A 57 6.28 -13.76 10.31
CA VAL A 57 6.32 -12.88 11.49
C VAL A 57 4.90 -12.38 11.74
N PRO A 58 4.32 -12.70 12.91
CA PRO A 58 2.93 -12.37 13.21
C PRO A 58 2.73 -10.85 13.41
N GLN A 59 1.48 -10.42 13.28
CA GLN A 59 1.05 -9.08 13.68
C GLN A 59 1.32 -8.84 15.19
N PRO A 60 1.54 -7.59 15.65
CA PRO A 60 1.58 -6.34 14.88
C PRO A 60 2.94 -6.07 14.23
N ARG A 61 3.90 -7.01 14.28
CA ARG A 61 5.30 -6.75 13.95
C ARG A 61 5.60 -6.70 12.46
N ARG A 62 4.65 -7.01 11.56
CA ARG A 62 4.86 -6.98 10.10
C ARG A 62 3.66 -6.48 9.31
N ALA A 63 3.95 -6.13 8.04
CA ALA A 63 2.99 -5.60 7.08
C ALA A 63 2.11 -6.64 6.38
N PHE A 64 2.47 -7.94 6.40
CA PHE A 64 1.83 -8.97 5.56
C PHE A 64 1.00 -9.94 6.40
N ALA A 65 -0.34 -9.85 6.32
CA ALA A 65 -1.23 -10.83 6.94
C ALA A 65 -1.36 -12.10 6.08
N TYR A 66 -1.43 -11.93 4.76
CA TYR A 66 -1.58 -13.02 3.80
C TYR A 66 -0.30 -13.33 3.04
N GLY A 67 -0.23 -14.57 2.55
CA GLY A 67 0.74 -15.00 1.56
C GLY A 67 0.10 -15.84 0.46
N LEU A 68 0.77 -15.90 -0.68
CA LEU A 68 0.45 -16.76 -1.81
C LEU A 68 1.56 -17.81 -2.00
N GLU A 69 1.13 -19.06 -2.07
CA GLU A 69 1.96 -20.19 -2.44
C GLU A 69 2.21 -20.21 -3.96
N PRO A 70 3.26 -20.90 -4.46
CA PRO A 70 3.58 -20.94 -5.88
C PRO A 70 2.47 -21.48 -6.79
N ASP A 71 1.58 -22.30 -6.24
CA ASP A 71 0.43 -22.89 -6.92
C ASP A 71 -0.85 -22.02 -6.84
N GLY A 72 -0.76 -20.86 -6.20
CA GLY A 72 -1.90 -19.95 -5.98
C GLY A 72 -2.68 -20.22 -4.68
N GLY A 73 -2.26 -21.20 -3.86
CA GLY A 73 -2.77 -21.40 -2.51
C GLY A 73 -2.65 -20.13 -1.67
N THR A 74 -3.65 -19.85 -0.83
CA THR A 74 -3.61 -18.72 0.10
C THR A 74 -3.25 -19.21 1.49
N VAL A 75 -2.26 -18.57 2.09
CA VAL A 75 -1.87 -18.79 3.49
C VAL A 75 -2.00 -17.51 4.30
N ILE A 76 -2.03 -17.67 5.61
CA ILE A 76 -2.11 -16.60 6.58
C ILE A 76 -1.05 -16.79 7.66
N CYS A 77 -0.47 -15.69 8.14
CA CYS A 77 0.51 -15.77 9.22
C CYS A 77 -0.22 -15.83 10.57
N ASN A 78 -0.25 -17.00 11.20
CA ASN A 78 -0.89 -17.14 12.51
C ASN A 78 -0.04 -16.56 13.64
N ALA A 79 -0.62 -16.44 14.84
CA ALA A 79 0.05 -15.88 16.01
C ALA A 79 1.32 -16.64 16.46
N ALA A 80 1.48 -17.91 16.05
CA ALA A 80 2.68 -18.69 16.31
C ALA A 80 3.84 -18.37 15.34
N GLY A 81 3.61 -17.51 14.34
CA GLY A 81 4.61 -17.18 13.32
C GLY A 81 4.78 -18.30 12.29
N VAL A 82 3.69 -18.99 11.95
CA VAL A 82 3.67 -20.02 10.92
C VAL A 82 2.61 -19.68 9.86
N TRP A 83 2.96 -19.89 8.59
CA TRP A 83 2.01 -19.81 7.49
C TRP A 83 1.01 -20.97 7.57
N GLU A 84 -0.26 -20.66 7.70
CA GLU A 84 -1.35 -21.63 7.80
C GLU A 84 -2.27 -21.49 6.60
N ALA A 85 -2.75 -22.60 6.04
CA ALA A 85 -3.66 -22.57 4.90
C ALA A 85 -4.98 -21.89 5.27
N THR A 86 -5.50 -21.06 4.36
CA THR A 86 -6.80 -20.39 4.52
C THR A 86 -7.57 -20.44 3.21
N GLY A 87 -8.85 -20.05 3.23
CA GLY A 87 -9.62 -19.93 2.00
C GLY A 87 -9.06 -18.85 1.07
N PRO A 88 -9.42 -18.89 -0.23
CA PRO A 88 -8.83 -18.03 -1.26
C PRO A 88 -8.87 -16.53 -0.91
N LEU A 89 -7.76 -15.82 -1.13
CA LEU A 89 -7.72 -14.35 -1.09
C LEU A 89 -8.38 -13.78 -2.33
N VAL A 90 -9.47 -13.03 -2.17
CA VAL A 90 -10.28 -12.55 -3.31
C VAL A 90 -10.25 -11.04 -3.53
N GLY A 91 -9.47 -10.30 -2.75
CA GLY A 91 -9.29 -8.87 -2.96
C GLY A 91 -9.30 -8.04 -1.68
N VAL A 92 -9.64 -6.76 -1.85
CA VAL A 92 -9.78 -5.79 -0.76
C VAL A 92 -11.25 -5.47 -0.56
N TYR A 93 -11.75 -5.64 0.66
CA TYR A 93 -13.14 -5.42 1.03
C TYR A 93 -13.25 -4.64 2.35
N ASN A 94 -14.47 -4.27 2.75
CA ASN A 94 -14.73 -3.59 4.01
C ASN A 94 -15.55 -4.48 4.94
N VAL A 95 -15.30 -4.35 6.25
CA VAL A 95 -16.04 -5.04 7.30
C VAL A 95 -17.54 -4.80 7.16
N ALA A 96 -18.34 -5.81 7.52
CA ALA A 96 -19.79 -5.83 7.46
C ALA A 96 -20.39 -5.75 6.04
N MET A 97 -19.60 -5.66 4.98
CA MET A 97 -20.11 -5.80 3.61
C MET A 97 -20.48 -7.27 3.32
N PRO A 98 -21.48 -7.55 2.47
CA PRO A 98 -21.80 -8.90 2.03
C PRO A 98 -20.60 -9.57 1.34
N CYS A 99 -20.47 -10.88 1.51
CA CYS A 99 -19.44 -11.68 0.86
C CYS A 99 -20.05 -12.93 0.19
N PRO A 100 -19.44 -13.45 -0.89
CA PRO A 100 -20.12 -14.38 -1.79
C PRO A 100 -20.10 -15.84 -1.31
N ALA A 101 -19.15 -16.23 -0.45
CA ALA A 101 -19.04 -17.60 0.04
C ALA A 101 -18.26 -17.67 1.36
N LEU A 102 -18.66 -18.60 2.23
CA LEU A 102 -17.98 -18.88 3.50
C LEU A 102 -16.48 -19.11 3.33
N ASN A 103 -15.71 -18.70 4.33
CA ASN A 103 -14.28 -18.93 4.45
C ASN A 103 -13.39 -18.28 3.40
N LEU A 104 -13.93 -17.46 2.48
CA LEU A 104 -13.10 -16.61 1.65
C LEU A 104 -12.27 -15.65 2.50
N SER A 105 -11.08 -15.33 2.02
CA SER A 105 -10.18 -14.37 2.63
C SER A 105 -10.21 -13.05 1.87
N ALA A 106 -10.11 -11.94 2.59
CA ALA A 106 -9.94 -10.61 2.02
C ALA A 106 -9.01 -9.78 2.91
N GLN A 107 -8.40 -8.73 2.36
CA GLN A 107 -7.77 -7.69 3.15
C GLN A 107 -8.75 -6.53 3.34
N GLY A 108 -8.83 -6.00 4.55
CA GLY A 108 -9.53 -4.76 4.82
C GLY A 108 -8.84 -3.58 4.14
N SER A 109 -9.58 -2.52 3.83
CA SER A 109 -8.97 -1.26 3.39
C SER A 109 -8.04 -0.63 4.45
N ASP A 110 -8.18 -1.05 5.70
CA ASP A 110 -7.31 -0.78 6.85
C ASP A 110 -6.07 -1.69 6.92
N GLY A 111 -5.92 -2.64 6.00
CA GLY A 111 -4.83 -3.62 5.99
C GLY A 111 -5.02 -4.79 6.94
N ILE A 112 -6.15 -4.85 7.67
CA ILE A 112 -6.43 -5.93 8.60
C ILE A 112 -7.11 -7.06 7.85
N ALA A 113 -6.71 -8.29 8.13
CA ALA A 113 -7.21 -9.41 7.38
C ALA A 113 -8.63 -9.84 7.83
N LEU A 114 -9.45 -10.15 6.82
CA LEU A 114 -10.87 -10.43 6.92
C LEU A 114 -11.20 -11.84 6.44
N GLN A 115 -12.23 -12.44 7.02
CA GLN A 115 -12.83 -13.68 6.54
C GLN A 115 -14.31 -13.49 6.30
N CYS A 116 -14.82 -14.17 5.27
CA CYS A 116 -16.24 -14.25 5.03
C CYS A 116 -16.87 -15.25 6.01
N LEU A 117 -17.66 -14.74 6.94
CA LEU A 117 -18.26 -15.51 8.02
C LEU A 117 -19.77 -15.25 8.08
N GLU A 118 -20.52 -16.20 8.63
CA GLU A 118 -21.91 -15.95 8.99
C GLU A 118 -21.98 -14.96 10.15
N THR A 119 -22.73 -13.88 9.94
CA THR A 119 -23.00 -12.87 10.97
C THR A 119 -24.51 -12.68 11.10
N GLY A 120 -25.04 -12.90 12.31
CA GLY A 120 -26.48 -12.89 12.55
C GLY A 120 -27.20 -14.10 11.94
N VAL A 121 -28.48 -13.95 11.59
CA VAL A 121 -29.37 -15.11 11.36
C VAL A 121 -29.15 -15.83 10.03
N THR A 122 -28.65 -15.21 8.96
CA THR A 122 -28.35 -15.89 7.66
C THR A 122 -27.49 -15.07 6.68
N ARG A 123 -26.66 -14.10 7.13
CA ARG A 123 -25.92 -13.24 6.21
C ARG A 123 -24.42 -13.41 6.32
N LEU A 124 -23.83 -13.86 5.22
CA LEU A 124 -22.39 -13.84 5.01
C LEU A 124 -21.90 -12.39 4.92
N ARG A 125 -20.97 -12.03 5.80
CA ARG A 125 -20.32 -10.73 5.78
C ARG A 125 -18.83 -10.86 6.04
N TRP A 126 -18.08 -9.90 5.50
CA TRP A 126 -16.68 -9.73 5.85
C TRP A 126 -16.56 -9.32 7.32
N ALA A 127 -15.77 -10.06 8.09
CA ALA A 127 -15.46 -9.76 9.47
C ALA A 127 -13.95 -9.90 9.70
N HIS A 128 -13.42 -9.21 10.69
CA HIS A 128 -12.05 -9.47 11.15
C HIS A 128 -11.95 -10.92 11.59
N ARG A 129 -10.85 -11.57 11.21
CA ARG A 129 -10.61 -12.94 11.64
C ARG A 129 -10.34 -12.99 13.14
N PRO A 130 -10.95 -13.95 13.86
CA PRO A 130 -10.79 -14.08 15.31
C PRO A 130 -9.50 -14.79 15.74
N ASP A 131 -8.78 -15.39 14.81
CA ASP A 131 -7.63 -16.27 15.04
C ASP A 131 -6.30 -15.64 14.59
N MET A 132 -6.25 -14.31 14.51
CA MET A 132 -5.03 -13.52 14.29
C MET A 132 -4.53 -12.86 15.57
#